data_AF-A0A438F2E2-F1
#
_entry.id   AF-A0A438F2E2-F1
#
_cell.length_a   1.000
_cell.length_b   1.000
_cell.length_c   1.000
_cell.angle_alpha   90.00
_cell.angle_beta   90.00
_cell.angle_gamma   90.00
#
_symmetry.space_group_name_H-M   'P 1'
#
loop_
_entity.id
_entity.type
_entity.pdbx_description
1 polymer ?
#
loop_
_entity_poly.entity_id
_entity_poly.type
_entity_poly.pdbx_seq_one_letter_code
_entity_poly.pdbx_strand_id
1 'polypeptide(L)'
;MATSNNKMNASWKDFELALDMESVVEARNFFNSFREDHEMMHLRDLQKLEGVLSPSHLEEMEFAHSLRQSKVSIKICQYSYELLLQYLHKTQSITMLGVINEHINFQVSPGQPASISDDAEVVTLIGSSQDDANQINQKEIHWGVSQ
;
A
#
# COMPACT_ATOMS: atom_id res chain seq x y z
N MET A 1 22.05 -33.66 -31.70
CA MET A 1 21.15 -33.65 -30.52
C MET A 1 21.23 -32.34 -29.70
N ALA A 2 22.32 -31.58 -29.70
CA ALA A 2 22.43 -30.32 -28.93
C ALA A 2 21.50 -29.16 -29.41
N THR A 3 21.08 -29.15 -30.67
CA THR A 3 20.34 -28.03 -31.28
C THR A 3 18.87 -27.92 -30.85
N SER A 4 18.25 -29.01 -30.40
CA SER A 4 16.84 -29.04 -29.97
C SER A 4 16.64 -28.46 -28.56
N ASN A 5 17.57 -28.71 -27.64
CA ASN A 5 17.51 -28.18 -26.28
C ASN A 5 17.72 -26.65 -26.25
N ASN A 6 18.58 -26.12 -27.12
CA ASN A 6 18.78 -24.68 -27.20
C ASN A 6 17.55 -23.94 -27.76
N LYS A 7 16.85 -24.55 -28.73
CA LYS A 7 15.60 -24.00 -29.28
C LYS A 7 14.44 -24.04 -28.26
N MET A 8 14.29 -25.12 -27.51
CA MET A 8 13.29 -25.15 -26.43
C MET A 8 13.60 -24.12 -25.35
N ASN A 9 14.86 -24.01 -24.89
CA ASN A 9 15.23 -23.03 -23.88
C ASN A 9 15.00 -21.58 -24.32
N ALA A 10 15.22 -21.27 -25.60
CA ALA A 10 14.88 -19.96 -26.16
C ALA A 10 13.36 -19.72 -26.12
N SER A 11 12.56 -20.70 -26.58
CA SER A 11 11.10 -20.60 -26.57
C SER A 11 10.49 -20.45 -25.17
N TRP A 12 11.08 -21.09 -24.16
CA TRP A 12 10.62 -20.95 -22.77
C TRP A 12 10.95 -19.57 -22.20
N LYS A 13 12.15 -19.03 -22.50
CA LYS A 13 12.51 -17.66 -22.11
C LYS A 13 11.63 -16.61 -22.79
N ASP A 14 11.32 -16.81 -24.07
CA ASP A 14 10.43 -15.91 -24.81
C ASP A 14 9.00 -15.92 -24.22
N PHE A 15 8.53 -17.09 -23.76
CA PHE A 15 7.24 -17.23 -23.08
C PHE A 15 7.23 -16.58 -21.70
N GLU A 16 8.27 -16.80 -20.89
CA GLU A 16 8.44 -16.18 -19.57
C GLU A 16 8.53 -14.65 -19.68
N LEU A 17 9.28 -14.14 -20.65
CA LEU A 17 9.34 -12.70 -20.96
C LEU A 17 7.97 -12.15 -21.40
N ALA A 18 7.18 -12.91 -22.16
CA ALA A 18 5.84 -12.48 -22.58
C ALA A 18 4.87 -12.39 -21.39
N LEU A 19 4.94 -13.34 -20.45
CA LEU A 19 4.18 -13.33 -19.20
C LEU A 19 4.55 -12.13 -18.32
N ASP A 20 5.84 -11.85 -18.16
CA ASP A 20 6.31 -10.68 -17.41
C ASP A 20 5.84 -9.37 -18.05
N MET A 21 5.89 -9.28 -19.38
CA MET A 21 5.40 -8.11 -20.11
C MET A 21 3.89 -7.92 -19.99
N GLU A 22 3.11 -9.01 -20.01
CA GLU A 22 1.66 -8.98 -19.82
C GLU A 22 1.30 -8.41 -18.44
N SER A 23 1.99 -8.86 -17.39
CA SER A 23 1.81 -8.34 -16.02
C SER A 23 2.13 -6.84 -15.91
N VAL A 24 3.19 -6.38 -16.59
CA VAL A 24 3.57 -4.94 -16.59
C VAL A 24 2.51 -4.09 -17.30
N VAL A 25 1.96 -4.58 -18.41
CA VAL A 25 0.89 -3.89 -19.15
C VAL A 25 -0.39 -3.81 -18.31
N GLU A 26 -0.79 -4.90 -17.66
CA GLU A 26 -1.95 -4.92 -16.77
C GLU A 26 -1.77 -3.94 -15.60
N ALA A 27 -0.60 -3.95 -14.95
CA ALA A 27 -0.29 -3.02 -13.88
C ALA A 27 -0.34 -1.55 -14.33
N ARG A 28 0.17 -1.24 -15.53
CA ARG A 28 0.09 0.11 -16.11
C ARG A 28 -1.34 0.54 -16.38
N ASN A 29 -2.16 -0.37 -16.93
CA ASN A 29 -3.56 -0.10 -17.19
C ASN A 29 -4.31 0.17 -15.89
N PHE A 30 -4.10 -0.66 -14.87
CA PHE A 30 -4.67 -0.45 -13.53
C PHE A 30 -4.27 0.91 -12.97
N PHE A 31 -2.98 1.25 -12.98
CA PHE A 31 -2.50 2.54 -12.48
C PHE A 31 -3.19 3.71 -13.19
N ASN A 32 -3.26 3.68 -14.53
CA ASN A 32 -3.86 4.75 -15.31
C ASN A 32 -5.37 4.87 -15.11
N SER A 33 -6.08 3.75 -14.88
CA SER A 33 -7.53 3.76 -14.68
C SER A 33 -7.97 4.32 -13.33
N PHE A 34 -7.14 4.18 -12.28
CA PHE A 34 -7.54 4.53 -10.91
C PHE A 34 -6.74 5.69 -10.27
N ARG A 35 -5.65 6.18 -10.91
CA ARG A 35 -4.82 7.26 -10.37
C ARG A 35 -5.58 8.57 -10.10
N GLU A 36 -6.55 8.91 -10.95
CA GLU A 36 -7.25 10.20 -10.89
C GLU A 36 -8.06 10.34 -9.60
N ASP A 37 -8.65 9.24 -9.11
CA ASP A 37 -9.42 9.18 -7.87
C ASP A 37 -8.59 9.52 -6.61
N HIS A 38 -7.27 9.42 -6.71
CA HIS A 38 -6.33 9.62 -5.60
C HIS A 38 -5.42 10.85 -5.79
N GLU A 39 -5.50 11.53 -6.93
CA GLU A 39 -4.57 12.60 -7.30
C GLU A 39 -4.60 13.77 -6.32
N MET A 40 -5.79 14.19 -5.89
CA MET A 40 -5.95 15.35 -5.00
C MET A 40 -5.21 15.19 -3.66
N MET A 41 -5.13 13.97 -3.12
CA MET A 41 -4.52 13.71 -1.81
C MET A 41 -3.10 13.13 -1.92
N HIS A 42 -2.79 12.40 -3.00
CA HIS A 42 -1.57 11.57 -3.09
C HIS A 42 -0.73 11.82 -4.35
N LEU A 43 -0.85 12.97 -5.02
CA LEU A 43 -0.11 13.30 -6.26
C LEU A 43 1.38 12.96 -6.20
N ARG A 44 2.09 13.34 -5.12
CA ARG A 44 3.54 13.09 -5.00
C ARG A 44 3.88 11.60 -4.96
N ASP A 45 3.04 10.79 -4.34
CA ASP A 45 3.25 9.35 -4.22
C ASP A 45 2.89 8.64 -5.53
N LEU A 46 1.84 9.11 -6.20
CA LEU A 46 1.49 8.66 -7.56
C LEU A 46 2.60 8.96 -8.55
N GLN A 47 3.23 10.14 -8.51
CA GLN A 47 4.37 10.47 -9.37
C GLN A 47 5.57 9.54 -9.15
N LYS A 48 5.82 9.10 -7.91
CA LYS A 48 6.86 8.11 -7.62
C LYS A 48 6.50 6.73 -8.18
N LEU A 49 5.25 6.31 -8.03
CA LEU A 49 4.76 5.03 -8.57
C LEU A 49 4.71 5.01 -10.10
N GLU A 50 4.45 6.15 -10.75
CA GLU A 50 4.45 6.26 -12.21
C GLU A 50 5.83 5.92 -12.81
N GLY A 51 6.90 6.25 -12.10
CA GLY A 51 8.29 5.92 -12.46
C GLY A 51 8.64 4.44 -12.40
N VAL A 52 7.76 3.59 -11.84
CA VAL A 52 7.96 2.13 -11.83
C VAL A 52 7.58 1.56 -13.19
N LEU A 53 8.58 1.17 -13.99
CA LEU A 53 8.38 0.63 -15.34
C LEU A 53 8.63 -0.89 -15.46
N SER A 54 9.19 -1.53 -14.44
CA SER A 54 9.58 -2.94 -14.47
C SER A 54 9.57 -3.54 -13.06
N PRO A 55 9.53 -4.88 -12.93
CA PRO A 55 9.65 -5.55 -11.64
C PRO A 55 10.93 -5.19 -10.87
N SER A 56 12.05 -5.03 -11.57
CA SER A 56 13.32 -4.60 -10.94
C SER A 56 13.22 -3.22 -10.29
N HIS A 57 12.48 -2.28 -10.88
CA HIS A 57 12.26 -0.96 -10.26
C HIS A 57 11.49 -1.07 -8.93
N LEU A 58 10.61 -2.06 -8.77
CA LEU A 58 9.94 -2.31 -7.48
C LEU A 58 10.90 -2.83 -6.41
N GLU A 59 11.90 -3.62 -6.83
CA GLU A 59 12.93 -4.16 -5.93
C GLU A 59 14.00 -3.14 -5.55
N GLU A 60 14.25 -2.14 -6.40
CA GLU A 60 15.27 -1.11 -6.14
C GLU A 60 14.69 0.13 -5.45
N MET A 61 13.40 0.43 -5.68
CA MET A 61 12.80 1.66 -5.19
C MET A 61 12.42 1.56 -3.70
N GLU A 62 13.16 2.28 -2.85
CA GLU A 62 12.92 2.37 -1.39
C GLU A 62 11.47 2.76 -1.04
N PHE A 63 10.86 3.63 -1.85
CA PHE A 63 9.47 4.04 -1.66
C PHE A 63 8.49 2.86 -1.85
N ALA A 64 8.71 1.98 -2.82
CA ALA A 64 7.87 0.80 -3.03
C ALA A 64 7.97 -0.18 -1.87
N HIS A 65 9.19 -0.38 -1.33
CA HIS A 65 9.40 -1.20 -0.13
C HIS A 65 8.68 -0.64 1.07
N SER A 66 8.85 0.66 1.34
CA SER A 66 8.20 1.34 2.45
C SER A 66 6.68 1.22 2.35
N LEU A 67 6.12 1.42 1.15
CA LEU A 67 4.68 1.32 0.92
C LEU A 67 4.16 -0.09 1.18
N ARG A 68 4.85 -1.13 0.67
CA ARG A 68 4.47 -2.54 0.86
C ARG A 68 4.60 -3.02 2.30
N GLN A 69 5.58 -2.53 3.04
CA GLN A 69 5.83 -2.93 4.43
C GLN A 69 5.00 -2.15 5.44
N SER A 70 4.52 -0.96 5.07
CA SER A 70 3.70 -0.11 5.94
C SER A 70 2.24 -0.59 6.02
N LYS A 71 1.60 -0.34 7.16
CA LYS A 71 0.15 -0.42 7.30
C LYS A 71 -0.46 0.98 7.33
N VAL A 72 -1.48 1.18 6.50
CA VAL A 72 -2.27 2.41 6.50
C VAL A 72 -3.32 2.33 7.60
N SER A 73 -3.39 3.35 8.46
CA SER A 73 -4.44 3.42 9.48
C SER A 73 -5.67 4.15 8.94
N ILE A 74 -6.83 3.51 9.00
CA ILE A 74 -8.11 4.07 8.55
C ILE A 74 -9.07 4.13 9.74
N LYS A 75 -9.55 5.33 10.06
CA LYS A 75 -10.61 5.54 11.05
C LYS A 75 -11.96 5.26 10.40
N ILE A 76 -12.76 4.39 11.01
CA ILE A 76 -14.06 3.99 10.48
C ILE A 76 -15.04 3.75 11.64
N CYS A 77 -16.32 4.05 11.44
CA CYS A 77 -17.32 3.72 12.45
C CYS A 77 -17.65 2.22 12.43
N GLN A 78 -18.06 1.68 13.59
CA GLN A 78 -18.43 0.27 13.76
C GLN A 78 -19.38 -0.23 12.67
N TYR A 79 -20.43 0.54 12.36
CA TYR A 79 -21.43 0.15 11.38
C TYR A 79 -20.86 -0.02 9.97
N SER A 80 -20.04 0.93 9.51
CA SER A 80 -19.40 0.85 8.19
C SER A 80 -18.39 -0.30 8.10
N TYR A 81 -17.68 -0.59 9.19
CA TYR A 81 -16.75 -1.72 9.25
C TYR A 81 -17.48 -3.07 9.11
N GLU A 82 -18.61 -3.26 9.80
CA GLU A 82 -19.43 -4.46 9.69
C GLU A 82 -19.98 -4.67 8.27
N LEU A 83 -20.47 -3.61 7.63
CA LEU A 83 -20.94 -3.66 6.25
C LEU A 83 -19.82 -4.05 5.26
N LEU A 84 -18.62 -3.51 5.45
CA LEU A 84 -17.45 -3.86 4.65
C LEU A 84 -17.13 -5.36 4.78
N LEU A 85 -17.04 -5.87 6.01
CA LEU A 85 -16.78 -7.29 6.25
C LEU A 85 -17.88 -8.18 5.63
N GLN A 86 -19.15 -7.84 5.85
CA GLN A 86 -20.27 -8.57 5.29
C GLN A 86 -20.19 -8.64 3.76
N TYR A 87 -19.87 -7.52 3.11
CA TYR A 87 -19.71 -7.45 1.66
C TYR A 87 -18.55 -8.32 1.17
N LEU A 88 -17.38 -8.24 1.81
CA LEU A 88 -16.19 -9.01 1.43
C LEU A 88 -16.42 -10.52 1.57
N HIS A 89 -17.09 -10.95 2.63
CA HIS A 89 -17.47 -12.36 2.81
C HIS A 89 -18.50 -12.82 1.77
N LYS A 90 -19.52 -12.00 1.50
CA LYS A 90 -20.57 -12.32 0.52
C LYS A 90 -20.01 -12.46 -0.90
N THR A 91 -19.09 -11.58 -1.29
CA THR A 91 -18.46 -11.61 -2.62
C THR A 91 -17.33 -12.64 -2.71
N GLN A 92 -16.97 -13.30 -1.60
CA GLN A 92 -15.83 -14.22 -1.51
C GLN A 92 -14.53 -13.58 -2.04
N SER A 93 -14.35 -12.29 -1.76
CA SER A 93 -13.19 -11.53 -2.26
C SER A 93 -11.96 -11.79 -1.40
N ILE A 94 -11.39 -13.00 -1.56
CA ILE A 94 -10.24 -13.47 -0.78
C ILE A 94 -9.02 -12.57 -0.98
N THR A 95 -8.78 -12.12 -2.22
CA THR A 95 -7.67 -11.21 -2.54
C THR A 95 -7.80 -9.89 -1.77
N MET A 96 -9.00 -9.28 -1.77
CA MET A 96 -9.22 -8.04 -1.03
C MET A 96 -9.10 -8.22 0.47
N LEU A 97 -9.60 -9.33 1.02
CA LEU A 97 -9.41 -9.67 2.44
C LEU A 97 -7.92 -9.81 2.79
N GLY A 98 -7.14 -10.44 1.91
CA GLY A 98 -5.69 -10.56 2.05
C GLY A 98 -5.01 -9.19 2.10
N VAL A 99 -5.25 -8.34 1.09
CA VAL A 99 -4.70 -6.98 1.00
C VAL A 99 -5.07 -6.15 2.24
N ILE A 100 -6.33 -6.20 2.67
CA ILE A 100 -6.80 -5.47 3.85
C ILE A 100 -6.08 -5.94 5.11
N ASN A 101 -6.01 -7.25 5.35
CA ASN A 101 -5.36 -7.80 6.56
C ASN A 101 -3.87 -7.49 6.60
N GLU A 102 -3.21 -7.50 5.45
CA GLU A 102 -1.78 -7.24 5.33
C GLU A 102 -1.47 -5.74 5.51
N HIS A 103 -2.18 -4.86 4.80
CA HIS A 103 -1.78 -3.46 4.63
C HIS A 103 -2.67 -2.42 5.32
N ILE A 104 -3.79 -2.81 5.95
CA ILE A 104 -4.72 -1.85 6.57
C ILE A 104 -4.88 -2.15 8.06
N ASN A 105 -4.81 -1.08 8.85
CA ASN A 105 -5.15 -1.08 10.28
C ASN A 105 -6.43 -0.26 10.49
N PHE A 106 -7.55 -0.92 10.78
CA PHE A 106 -8.80 -0.22 11.05
C PHE A 106 -8.88 0.25 12.50
N GLN A 107 -8.99 1.56 12.69
CA GLN A 107 -9.32 2.18 13.97
C GLN A 107 -10.82 2.33 14.07
N VAL A 108 -11.48 1.30 14.61
CA VAL A 108 -12.94 1.23 14.67
C VAL A 108 -13.45 1.98 15.90
N SER A 109 -14.31 2.98 15.69
CA SER A 109 -14.91 3.77 16.76
C SER A 109 -16.42 3.51 16.89
N PRO A 110 -16.97 3.50 18.13
CA PRO A 110 -18.41 3.48 18.34
C PRO A 110 -18.98 4.85 17.93
N GLY A 111 -20.03 4.87 17.10
CA GLY A 111 -20.69 6.11 16.68
C GLY A 111 -21.31 6.03 15.29
N GLN A 112 -22.05 7.07 14.91
CA GLN A 112 -22.51 7.26 13.54
C GLN A 112 -21.30 7.54 12.62
N PRO A 113 -21.42 7.26 11.30
CA PRO A 113 -20.40 7.65 10.33
C PRO A 113 -20.13 9.14 10.51
N ALA A 114 -18.87 9.51 10.78
CA ALA A 114 -18.51 10.91 10.88
C ALA A 114 -19.00 11.61 9.60
N SER A 115 -19.77 12.69 9.73
CA SER A 115 -19.99 13.60 8.61
C SER A 115 -18.61 13.98 8.10
N ILE A 116 -18.36 13.74 6.82
CA ILE A 116 -17.09 13.96 6.12
C ILE A 116 -16.80 15.47 6.17
N SER A 117 -16.35 15.95 7.32
CA SER A 117 -16.01 17.34 7.56
C SER A 117 -14.52 17.44 7.34
N ASP A 118 -14.13 17.64 6.08
CA ASP A 118 -12.91 18.27 5.56
C ASP A 118 -11.58 18.11 6.32
N ASP A 119 -11.42 17.02 7.06
CA ASP A 119 -10.22 16.74 7.83
C ASP A 119 -9.28 15.96 6.91
N ALA A 120 -8.37 16.68 6.25
CA ALA A 120 -7.37 16.17 5.32
C ALA A 120 -6.36 15.17 5.95
N GLU A 121 -6.65 14.62 7.13
CA GLU A 121 -5.82 13.70 7.91
C GLU A 121 -6.33 12.24 7.91
N VAL A 122 -7.27 11.87 7.02
CA VAL A 122 -7.90 10.54 7.06
C VAL A 122 -6.95 9.38 6.68
N VAL A 123 -5.80 9.67 6.06
CA VAL A 123 -4.81 8.64 5.68
C VAL A 123 -3.41 9.10 6.07
N THR A 124 -3.01 8.86 7.31
CA THR A 124 -1.61 9.04 7.72
C THR A 124 -0.83 7.75 7.46
N LEU A 125 0.18 7.84 6.60
CA LEU A 125 1.25 6.83 6.51
C LEU A 125 2.06 6.94 7.81
N ILE A 126 1.80 6.06 8.77
CA ILE A 126 2.61 6.02 9.99
C ILE A 126 3.94 5.36 9.64
N GLY A 127 4.92 6.19 9.32
CA GLY A 127 6.34 5.84 9.34
C GLY A 127 6.89 5.98 10.76
N SER A 128 7.53 4.91 11.24
CA SER A 128 8.05 4.71 12.60
C SER A 128 7.00 4.62 13.69
N SER A 129 7.09 3.53 14.45
CA SER A 129 6.24 3.13 15.56
C SER A 129 5.88 4.32 16.45
N GLN A 130 4.59 4.56 16.69
CA GLN A 130 4.09 5.52 17.69
C GLN A 130 4.77 5.35 19.07
N ASP A 131 5.30 4.16 19.35
CA ASP A 131 6.07 3.81 20.54
C ASP A 131 7.41 4.56 20.64
N ASP A 132 8.04 4.94 19.53
CA ASP A 132 9.31 5.70 19.53
C ASP A 132 9.07 7.17 19.93
N ALA A 133 7.97 7.76 19.44
CA ALA A 133 7.57 9.12 19.79
C ALA A 133 7.18 9.24 21.27
N ASN A 134 6.48 8.23 21.80
CA ASN A 134 6.12 8.17 23.21
C ASN A 134 7.34 8.00 24.13
N GLN A 135 8.38 7.27 23.69
CA GLN A 135 9.65 7.15 24.43
C GLN A 135 10.46 8.45 24.42
N ILE A 136 10.44 9.23 23.33
CA ILE A 136 11.13 10.53 23.27
C ILE A 136 10.46 11.53 24.24
N ASN A 137 9.13 11.50 24.33
CA ASN A 137 8.37 12.43 25.17
C ASN A 137 8.41 12.09 26.67
N GLN A 138 8.95 10.93 27.04
CA GLN A 138 9.16 10.51 28.44
C GLN A 138 10.56 10.80 28.98
N LYS A 139 11.47 11.38 28.18
CA LYS A 139 12.79 11.76 28.69
C LYS A 139 12.68 13.05 29.51
N GLU A 140 12.98 12.92 30.81
CA GLU A 140 12.95 14.03 31.75
C GLU A 140 13.92 15.14 31.30
N ILE A 141 13.38 16.32 30.97
CA ILE A 141 14.19 17.47 30.56
C ILE A 141 14.67 18.18 31.83
N HIS A 142 15.90 17.89 32.26
CA HIS A 142 16.56 18.66 33.30
C HIS A 142 16.99 20.02 32.73
N TRP A 143 16.20 21.06 33.01
CA TRP A 143 16.51 22.46 32.67
C TRP A 143 17.58 23.05 33.60
N GLY A 144 18.75 22.41 33.65
CA GLY A 144 19.98 22.81 34.35
C GLY A 144 19.82 23.97 35.34
N VAL A 145 19.72 23.64 36.63
CA VAL A 145 20.09 24.60 37.68
C VAL A 145 21.60 24.72 37.62
N SER A 146 22.11 25.86 37.15
CA SER A 146 23.48 26.28 37.43
C SER A 146 23.43 27.45 38.41
N GLN A 147 24.32 27.33 39.39
CA GLN A 147 24.59 28.19 40.54
C GLN A 147 24.62 29.70 40.25
#